data_AF-A0A1F7LPA7-F1
#
_entry.id   AF-A0A1F7LPA7-F1
#
_cell.length_a   1.000
_cell.length_b   1.000
_cell.length_c   1.000
_cell.angle_alpha   90.00
_cell.angle_beta   90.00
_cell.angle_gamma   90.00
#
_symmetry.space_group_name_H-M   'P 1'
#
loop_
_entity.id
_entity.type
_entity.pdbx_description
1 polymer ?
#
loop_
_entity_poly.entity_id
_entity_poly.type
_entity_poly.pdbx_seq_one_letter_code
_entity_poly.pdbx_strand_id
1 'polypeptide(L)'
;MTAPIFAKAGLPMTVAYAVHPDVTKAGPCVFRNGYLGQVEGWAAAESAVKLQKARKIAVLTVDNDFGRVTGAAFIFTKGEVTKPVQIQIIRDGKVRSFAIIDNPEVITPPVQ
;
A
#
# COMPACT_ATOMS: atom_id res chain seq x y z
N MET A 1 13.21 -14.37 -3.74
CA MET A 1 13.15 -15.22 -2.52
C MET A 1 14.38 -14.96 -1.67
N THR A 2 14.34 -13.96 -0.79
CA THR A 2 15.51 -13.53 -0.01
C THR A 2 15.20 -13.45 1.49
N ALA A 3 13.98 -13.03 1.85
CA ALA A 3 13.54 -12.90 3.23
C ALA A 3 13.71 -14.17 4.10
N PRO A 4 13.38 -15.39 3.62
CA PRO A 4 13.57 -16.61 4.43
C PRO A 4 15.04 -16.92 4.76
N ILE A 5 15.99 -16.50 3.92
CA ILE A 5 17.43 -16.74 4.12
C ILE A 5 17.94 -15.88 5.28
N PHE A 6 17.59 -14.59 5.28
CA PHE A 6 17.96 -13.65 6.34
C PHE A 6 17.29 -14.01 7.67
N ALA A 7 16.01 -14.41 7.62
CA ALA A 7 15.29 -14.90 8.78
C ALA A 7 15.97 -16.12 9.41
N LYS A 8 16.36 -17.11 8.60
CA LYS A 8 17.06 -18.31 9.08
C LYS A 8 18.45 -17.98 9.66
N ALA A 9 19.13 -16.98 9.10
CA ALA A 9 20.43 -16.52 9.58
C ALA A 9 20.35 -15.61 10.82
N GLY A 10 19.14 -15.22 11.26
CA GLY A 10 18.96 -14.25 12.33
C GLY A 10 19.45 -12.84 11.97
N LEU A 11 19.60 -12.53 10.68
CA LEU A 11 20.12 -11.26 10.21
C LEU A 11 18.98 -10.27 9.91
N PRO A 12 19.10 -9.00 10.33
CA PRO A 12 18.10 -7.99 10.00
C PRO A 12 18.05 -7.74 8.50
N MET A 13 16.83 -7.64 7.96
CA MET A 13 16.58 -7.32 6.56
C MET A 13 15.50 -6.25 6.48
N THR A 14 15.81 -5.15 5.79
CA THR A 14 14.81 -4.15 5.41
C THR A 14 14.60 -4.22 3.91
N VAL A 15 13.37 -4.48 3.48
CA VAL A 15 13.02 -4.46 2.04
C VAL A 15 12.54 -3.08 1.62
N ALA A 16 13.15 -2.57 0.54
CA ALA A 16 12.76 -1.30 -0.08
C ALA A 16 11.50 -1.45 -0.94
N TYR A 17 11.38 -2.55 -1.70
CA TYR A 17 10.26 -2.80 -2.61
C TYR A 17 9.74 -4.23 -2.43
N ALA A 18 8.68 -4.37 -1.64
CA ALA A 18 8.02 -5.65 -1.38
C ALA A 18 6.55 -5.40 -0.98
N VAL A 19 5.67 -5.70 -1.93
CA VAL A 19 4.24 -5.35 -1.84
C VAL A 19 3.38 -6.54 -1.43
N HIS A 20 3.96 -7.75 -1.51
CA HIS A 20 3.32 -8.97 -1.07
C HIS A 20 3.29 -9.03 0.47
N PRO A 21 2.12 -9.30 1.09
CA PRO A 21 1.97 -9.25 2.55
C PRO A 21 2.86 -10.26 3.29
N ASP A 22 3.22 -11.36 2.64
CA ASP A 22 3.99 -12.43 3.27
C ASP A 22 5.48 -12.13 3.48
N VAL A 23 6.03 -11.06 2.89
CA VAL A 23 7.47 -10.77 3.02
C VAL A 23 7.86 -10.55 4.49
N THR A 24 7.02 -9.87 5.27
CA THR A 24 7.24 -9.65 6.71
C THR A 24 6.86 -10.87 7.57
N LYS A 25 6.25 -11.90 6.99
CA LYS A 25 5.93 -13.16 7.70
C LYS A 25 7.10 -14.16 7.69
N ALA A 26 8.16 -13.88 6.93
CA ALA A 26 9.30 -14.77 6.80
C ALA A 26 10.12 -14.92 8.10
N GLY A 27 10.02 -13.97 9.03
CA GLY A 27 10.66 -14.04 10.34
C GLY A 27 10.69 -12.69 11.07
N PRO A 28 11.00 -12.68 12.37
CA PRO A 28 10.89 -11.50 13.23
C PRO A 28 11.90 -10.38 12.89
N CYS A 29 12.96 -10.69 12.15
CA CYS A 29 13.99 -9.73 11.72
C CYS A 29 13.79 -9.19 10.30
N VAL A 30 12.65 -9.48 9.66
CA VAL A 30 12.32 -9.02 8.31
C VAL A 30 11.31 -7.87 8.35
N PHE A 31 11.80 -6.67 8.02
CA PHE A 31 11.04 -5.43 8.02
C PHE A 31 10.87 -4.90 6.60
N ARG A 32 9.86 -4.05 6.39
CA ARG A 32 9.68 -3.33 5.11
C ARG A 32 9.55 -1.83 5.32
N ASN A 33 10.16 -1.07 4.42
CA ASN A 33 9.99 0.38 4.41
C ASN A 33 8.72 0.82 3.63
N GLY A 34 8.36 0.07 2.58
CA GLY A 34 7.21 0.34 1.72
C GLY A 34 5.83 0.12 2.37
N TYR A 35 4.79 0.61 1.70
CA TYR A 35 3.39 0.35 2.05
C TYR A 35 2.94 -1.00 1.47
N LEU A 36 1.83 -1.55 1.99
CA LEU A 36 1.18 -2.67 1.31
C LEU A 36 0.41 -2.13 0.10
N GLY A 37 0.45 -2.87 -1.01
CA GLY A 37 -0.34 -2.51 -2.19
C GLY A 37 -1.84 -2.36 -1.88
N GLN A 38 -2.36 -3.13 -0.92
CA GLN A 38 -3.74 -2.99 -0.42
C GLN A 38 -4.03 -1.59 0.15
N VAL A 39 -3.17 -1.11 1.05
CA VAL A 39 -3.32 0.20 1.69
C VAL A 39 -3.20 1.31 0.66
N GLU A 40 -2.25 1.18 -0.27
CA GLU A 40 -2.09 2.14 -1.38
C GLU A 40 -3.35 2.19 -2.27
N GLY A 41 -3.94 1.03 -2.57
CA GLY A 41 -5.16 0.94 -3.39
C GLY A 41 -6.38 1.58 -2.72
N TRP A 42 -6.64 1.32 -1.44
CA TRP A 42 -7.76 1.92 -0.70
C TRP A 42 -7.58 3.43 -0.50
N ALA A 43 -6.38 3.87 -0.14
CA ALA A 43 -6.08 5.30 -0.01
C ALA A 43 -6.28 6.04 -1.34
N ALA A 44 -5.86 5.43 -2.46
CA ALA A 44 -6.10 5.98 -3.79
C ALA A 44 -7.60 6.05 -4.13
N ALA A 45 -8.39 5.01 -3.79
CA ALA A 45 -9.83 5.00 -4.00
C ALA A 45 -10.54 6.06 -3.15
N GLU A 46 -10.18 6.21 -1.87
CA GLU A 46 -10.75 7.24 -1.01
C GLU A 46 -10.40 8.64 -1.52
N SER A 47 -9.17 8.87 -1.95
CA SER A 47 -8.77 10.14 -2.57
C SER A 47 -9.61 10.43 -3.82
N ALA A 48 -9.72 9.46 -4.73
CA ALA A 48 -10.46 9.63 -5.98
C ALA A 48 -11.95 9.95 -5.74
N VAL A 49 -12.60 9.22 -4.83
CA VAL A 49 -14.04 9.35 -4.59
C VAL A 49 -14.36 10.51 -3.64
N LYS A 50 -13.70 10.60 -2.48
CA LYS A 50 -14.06 11.55 -1.43
C LYS A 50 -13.39 12.91 -1.60
N LEU A 51 -12.13 12.96 -2.02
CA LEU A 51 -11.39 14.23 -2.16
C LEU A 51 -11.60 14.83 -3.55
N GLN A 52 -11.46 14.02 -4.60
CA GLN A 52 -11.54 14.48 -5.99
C GLN A 52 -12.96 14.43 -6.56
N LYS A 53 -13.91 13.83 -5.84
CA LYS A 53 -15.34 13.72 -6.22
C LYS A 53 -15.55 13.03 -7.57
N ALA A 54 -14.65 12.12 -7.98
CA ALA A 54 -14.75 11.40 -9.23
C ALA A 54 -15.96 10.44 -9.22
N ARG A 55 -16.75 10.45 -10.30
CA ARG A 55 -17.96 9.62 -10.45
C ARG A 55 -17.81 8.48 -11.46
N LYS A 56 -16.87 8.59 -12.38
CA LYS A 56 -16.53 7.58 -13.38
C LYS A 56 -15.02 7.43 -13.36
N ILE A 57 -14.54 6.25 -12.99
CA ILE A 57 -13.12 5.98 -12.78
C ILE A 57 -12.75 4.78 -13.66
N ALA A 58 -11.68 4.91 -14.43
CA ALA A 58 -11.03 3.81 -15.11
C ALA A 58 -9.74 3.46 -14.37
N VAL A 59 -9.48 2.16 -14.17
CA VAL A 59 -8.28 1.67 -13.50
C VAL A 59 -7.40 1.00 -14.55
N LEU A 60 -6.20 1.53 -14.76
CA LEU A 60 -5.16 0.89 -15.57
C LEU A 60 -4.14 0.27 -14.62
N THR A 61 -3.91 -1.04 -14.74
CA THR A 61 -2.98 -1.78 -13.88
C THR A 61 -1.91 -2.47 -14.71
N VAL A 62 -0.78 -2.76 -14.07
CA VAL A 62 0.26 -3.63 -14.62
C VAL A 62 -0.05 -5.06 -14.20
N ASP A 63 0.10 -6.03 -15.11
CA ASP A 63 -0.15 -7.45 -14.81
C ASP A 63 1.03 -8.09 -14.06
N ASN A 64 1.21 -7.67 -12.82
CA ASN A 64 2.12 -8.26 -11.85
C ASN A 64 1.49 -8.23 -10.47
N ASP A 65 2.12 -8.86 -9.48
CA ASP A 65 1.54 -8.96 -8.13
C ASP A 65 1.26 -7.60 -7.50
N PHE A 66 2.08 -6.58 -7.82
CA PHE A 66 1.82 -5.22 -7.39
C PHE A 66 0.53 -4.65 -7.99
N GLY A 67 0.45 -4.60 -9.32
CA GLY A 67 -0.70 -4.00 -10.01
C GLY A 67 -1.99 -4.78 -9.79
N ARG A 68 -1.92 -6.11 -9.61
CA ARG A 68 -3.06 -6.95 -9.24
C ARG A 68 -3.56 -6.63 -7.83
N VAL A 69 -2.68 -6.59 -6.83
CA VAL A 69 -3.09 -6.32 -5.43
C VAL A 69 -3.58 -4.88 -5.25
N THR A 70 -2.84 -3.90 -5.75
CA THR A 70 -3.22 -2.48 -5.61
C THR A 70 -4.46 -2.14 -6.43
N GLY A 71 -4.57 -2.67 -7.66
CA GLY A 71 -5.76 -2.49 -8.50
C GLY A 71 -7.00 -3.16 -7.93
N ALA A 72 -6.88 -4.40 -7.44
CA ALA A 72 -7.97 -5.08 -6.77
C ALA A 72 -8.42 -4.32 -5.51
N ALA A 73 -7.48 -3.82 -4.70
CA ALA A 73 -7.83 -3.03 -3.52
C ALA A 73 -8.50 -1.69 -3.88
N PHE A 74 -8.07 -1.03 -4.96
CA PHE A 74 -8.77 0.17 -5.45
C PHE A 74 -10.23 -0.11 -5.83
N ILE A 75 -10.48 -1.25 -6.47
CA ILE A 75 -11.83 -1.67 -6.91
C ILE A 75 -12.66 -2.23 -5.74
N PHE A 76 -12.02 -2.95 -4.81
CA PHE A 76 -12.64 -3.63 -3.68
C PHE A 76 -12.08 -3.12 -2.34
N THR A 77 -12.89 -2.32 -1.64
CA THR A 77 -12.63 -1.90 -0.27
C THR A 77 -13.19 -2.92 0.73
N LYS A 78 -12.42 -3.98 1.03
CA LYS A 78 -12.58 -4.82 2.23
C LYS A 78 -11.24 -5.38 2.67
N GLY A 79 -10.88 -5.17 3.93
CA GLY A 79 -9.55 -5.45 4.45
C GLY A 79 -8.88 -4.15 4.89
N GLU A 80 -7.88 -4.21 5.75
CA GLU A 80 -7.60 -3.05 6.61
C GLU A 80 -6.09 -3.27 7.10
N VAL A 81 -5.19 -2.24 7.12
CA VAL A 81 -3.77 -2.23 7.63
C VAL A 81 -3.28 -0.80 7.93
N THR A 82 -2.71 -0.53 9.12
CA THR A 82 -2.31 0.82 9.58
C THR A 82 -0.90 1.27 9.15
N LYS A 83 -0.86 2.19 8.18
CA LYS A 83 0.27 3.12 7.93
C LYS A 83 -0.32 4.42 7.34
N PRO A 84 -0.05 5.61 7.92
CA PRO A 84 -0.51 6.86 7.32
C PRO A 84 0.09 7.04 5.93
N VAL A 85 -0.76 7.18 4.92
CA VAL A 85 -0.35 7.35 3.51
C VAL A 85 -0.33 8.83 3.19
N GLN A 86 0.84 9.31 2.78
CA GLN A 86 0.97 10.65 2.23
C GLN A 86 0.71 10.59 0.73
N ILE A 87 -0.30 11.33 0.27
CA ILE A 87 -0.57 11.49 -1.16
C ILE A 87 0.13 12.75 -1.66
N GLN A 88 1.02 12.57 -2.63
CA GLN A 88 1.69 13.66 -3.32
C GLN A 88 1.18 13.75 -4.75
N ILE A 89 0.83 14.96 -5.17
CA ILE A 89 0.51 15.23 -6.57
C ILE A 89 1.73 15.87 -7.20
N ILE A 90 2.19 15.27 -8.31
CA ILE A 90 3.24 15.84 -9.15
C ILE A 90 2.57 16.50 -10.34
N ARG A 91 2.59 17.83 -10.38
CA ARG A 91 2.09 18.63 -11.51
C ARG A 91 3.19 19.58 -11.94
N ASP A 92 3.47 19.63 -13.24
CA ASP A 92 4.52 20.46 -13.84
C ASP A 92 5.91 20.21 -13.22
N GLY A 93 6.21 18.96 -12.87
CA GLY A 93 7.47 18.56 -12.22
C GLY A 93 7.63 19.02 -10.77
N LYS A 94 6.62 19.67 -10.18
CA LYS A 94 6.66 20.12 -8.78
C LYS A 94 5.88 19.15 -7.89
N VAL A 95 6.55 18.66 -6.86
CA VAL A 95 5.95 17.83 -5.81
C VAL A 95 5.18 18.73 -4.86
N ARG A 96 3.88 18.45 -4.67
CA ARG A 96 3.06 19.08 -3.63
C ARG A 96 2.46 18.00 -2.73
N SER A 97 2.63 18.16 -1.42
CA SER A 97 1.84 17.39 -0.44
C SER A 97 0.38 17.81 -0.62
N PHE A 98 -0.48 16.86 -0.97
CA PHE A 98 -1.88 17.15 -1.28
C PHE A 98 -2.79 16.84 -0.11
N ALA A 99 -2.64 15.65 0.46
CA ALA A 99 -3.42 15.20 1.61
C ALA A 99 -2.67 14.11 2.38
N ILE A 100 -2.96 14.03 3.67
CA ILE A 100 -2.69 12.86 4.50
C ILE A 100 -4.02 12.15 4.66
N ILE A 101 -4.06 10.85 4.36
CA ILE A 101 -5.22 10.01 4.66
C ILE A 101 -4.93 9.30 5.97
N ASP A 102 -5.62 9.74 7.02
CA ASP A 102 -5.52 9.22 8.39
C ASP A 102 -6.87 8.72 8.93
N ASN A 103 -7.92 8.71 8.09
CA ASN A 103 -9.25 8.22 8.45
C ASN A 103 -9.15 6.74 8.90
N PRO A 104 -9.42 6.44 10.18
CA PRO A 104 -9.29 5.09 10.70
C PRO A 104 -10.20 4.10 9.96
N GLU A 105 -11.36 4.49 9.42
CA GLU A 105 -12.19 3.56 8.63
C GLU A 105 -11.54 3.10 7.31
N VAL A 106 -10.50 3.80 6.85
CA VAL A 106 -9.78 3.47 5.61
C VAL A 106 -8.37 2.97 5.87
N ILE A 107 -7.75 3.39 6.97
CA ILE A 107 -6.39 2.99 7.33
C ILE A 107 -6.31 1.97 8.46
N THR A 108 -7.38 1.65 9.19
CA THR A 108 -7.34 0.68 10.30
C THR A 108 -7.31 -0.78 9.77
N PRO A 109 -6.93 -1.81 10.55
CA PRO A 109 -6.95 -3.28 10.30
C PRO A 109 -8.24 -4.02 10.76
N PRO A 110 -8.79 -5.05 10.04
CA PRO A 110 -10.00 -5.74 10.48
C PRO A 110 -9.58 -6.76 11.51
N VAL A 111 -10.35 -6.79 12.59
CA VAL A 111 -10.04 -7.70 13.69
C VAL A 111 -10.18 -9.13 13.19
N GLN A 112 -9.11 -9.91 13.39
CA GLN A 112 -8.98 -11.30 12.97
C GLN A 112 -9.44 -12.26 14.07
#